data_AF-A0AAE9HY98-F1
#
_entry.id   AF-A0AAE9HY98-F1
#
_cell.length_a   1.000
_cell.length_b   1.000
_cell.length_c   1.000
_cell.angle_alpha   90.00
_cell.angle_beta   90.00
_cell.angle_gamma   90.00
#
_symmetry.space_group_name_H-M   'P 1'
#
loop_
_entity.id
_entity.type
_entity.pdbx_description
1 polymer ?
#
loop_
_entity_poly.entity_id
_entity_poly.type
_entity_poly.pdbx_seq_one_letter_code
_entity_poly.pdbx_strand_id
1 'polypeptide(L)'
;MNYREQVQRVLSIYHARAELGLSRSREQETFARLVYGLLKRNQIPFNWHLNRDFDAVFTVSRQHAGSLKRLFEPHTLAFEQGGAVLSQYGQDGIQVRFAWAERGKA
;
A
#
# COMPACT_ATOMS: atom_id res chain seq x y z
N MET A 1 13.24 -2.61 6.95
CA MET A 1 12.14 -1.87 7.59
C MET A 1 10.91 -2.76 7.65
N ASN A 2 10.55 -3.19 8.85
CA ASN A 2 9.40 -4.06 9.13
C ASN A 2 8.13 -3.21 9.38
N TYR A 3 6.94 -3.77 9.18
CA TYR A 3 5.66 -3.07 9.32
C TYR A 3 5.46 -2.43 10.70
N ARG A 4 5.89 -3.12 11.77
CA ARG A 4 5.89 -2.55 13.12
C ARG A 4 6.70 -1.25 13.24
N GLU A 5 7.85 -1.15 12.56
CA GLU A 5 8.69 0.06 12.61
C GLU A 5 8.01 1.25 11.90
N GLN A 6 7.29 0.97 10.80
CA GLN A 6 6.50 1.98 10.09
C GLN A 6 5.35 2.50 10.96
N VAL A 7 4.63 1.59 11.62
CA VAL A 7 3.52 1.94 12.52
C VAL A 7 4.01 2.81 13.68
N GLN A 8 5.12 2.43 14.32
CA GLN A 8 5.72 3.22 15.41
C GLN A 8 6.11 4.62 14.92
N ARG A 9 6.73 4.73 13.74
CA ARG A 9 7.09 6.03 13.16
C ARG A 9 5.87 6.92 12.92
N VAL A 10 4.78 6.38 12.37
CA VAL A 10 3.54 7.15 12.15
C VAL A 10 2.90 7.55 13.48
N LEU A 11 2.84 6.65 14.46
CA LEU A 11 2.31 6.95 15.80
C LEU A 11 3.09 8.08 16.51
N SER A 12 4.42 8.09 16.39
CA SER A 12 5.26 9.14 16.98
C SER A 12 5.11 10.50 16.30
N ILE A 13 4.71 10.55 15.03
CA ILE A 13 4.55 11.81 14.27
C ILE A 13 3.12 12.34 14.37
N TYR A 14 2.12 11.45 14.38
CA TYR A 14 0.70 11.79 14.29
C TYR A 14 -0.05 11.32 15.55
N HIS A 15 0.22 12.00 16.67
CA HIS A 15 -0.35 11.71 18.00
C HIS A 15 -1.91 11.68 18.07
N ALA A 16 -2.64 12.14 17.05
CA ALA A 16 -4.06 12.48 17.16
C ALA A 16 -5.08 11.39 16.71
N ARG A 17 -4.67 10.16 16.33
CA ARG A 17 -5.61 9.10 15.88
C ARG A 17 -5.22 7.67 16.25
N ALA A 18 -4.48 7.49 17.35
CA ALA A 18 -3.82 6.22 17.69
C ALA A 18 -4.77 5.01 17.84
N GLU A 19 -5.92 5.15 18.52
CA GLU A 19 -6.76 4.00 18.87
C GLU A 19 -7.59 3.46 17.69
N LEU A 20 -8.20 4.34 16.87
CA LEU A 20 -8.91 3.95 15.65
C LEU A 20 -7.94 3.49 14.55
N GLY A 21 -6.74 4.09 14.48
CA GLY A 21 -5.70 3.70 13.53
C GLY A 21 -5.09 2.33 13.81
N LEU A 22 -4.98 1.92 15.08
CA LEU A 22 -4.36 0.65 15.47
C LEU A 22 -5.20 -0.59 15.11
N SER A 23 -6.53 -0.53 15.27
CA SER A 23 -7.39 -1.67 14.89
C SER A 23 -7.40 -1.85 13.37
N ARG A 24 -7.60 -0.75 12.63
CA ARG A 24 -7.55 -0.75 11.15
C ARG A 24 -6.19 -1.19 10.62
N SER A 25 -5.10 -0.77 11.29
CA SER A 25 -3.73 -1.13 10.90
C SER A 25 -3.46 -2.64 10.98
N ARG A 26 -4.12 -3.42 11.85
CA ARG A 26 -3.92 -4.87 11.92
C ARG A 26 -4.51 -5.61 10.72
N GLU A 27 -5.73 -5.26 10.33
CA GLU A 27 -6.39 -5.84 9.16
C GLU A 27 -5.67 -5.40 7.87
N GLN A 28 -5.27 -4.13 7.83
CA GLN A 28 -4.48 -3.56 6.73
C GLN A 28 -3.06 -4.14 6.66
N GLU A 29 -2.47 -4.59 7.77
CA GLU A 29 -1.15 -5.25 7.80
C GLU A 29 -1.15 -6.52 6.97
N THR A 30 -2.17 -7.35 7.15
CA THR A 30 -2.27 -8.65 6.45
C THR A 30 -2.35 -8.42 4.95
N PHE A 31 -3.19 -7.47 4.52
CA PHE A 31 -3.32 -7.15 3.11
C PHE A 31 -2.07 -6.48 2.53
N ALA A 32 -1.44 -5.55 3.26
CA ALA A 32 -0.18 -4.93 2.86
C ALA A 32 0.96 -5.96 2.71
N ARG A 33 1.04 -6.94 3.62
CA ARG A 33 2.03 -8.04 3.53
C ARG A 33 1.77 -8.94 2.31
N LEU A 34 0.51 -9.21 1.99
CA LEU A 34 0.15 -9.96 0.78
C LEU A 34 0.61 -9.21 -0.48
N VAL A 35 0.31 -7.91 -0.57
CA VAL A 35 0.73 -7.06 -1.69
C VAL A 35 2.25 -7.01 -1.80
N TYR A 36 2.95 -6.78 -0.69
CA TYR A 36 4.41 -6.81 -0.62
C TYR A 36 4.98 -8.12 -1.17
N GLY A 37 4.44 -9.27 -0.71
CA GLY A 37 4.88 -10.59 -1.14
C GLY A 37 4.66 -10.83 -2.63
N LEU A 38 3.51 -10.42 -3.17
CA LEU A 38 3.19 -10.54 -4.59
C LEU A 38 4.12 -9.69 -5.46
N LEU A 39 4.41 -8.45 -5.07
CA LEU A 39 5.35 -7.59 -5.79
C LEU A 39 6.76 -8.18 -5.79
N LYS A 40 7.25 -8.67 -4.64
CA LYS A 40 8.56 -9.32 -4.54
C LYS A 40 8.64 -10.59 -5.41
N ARG A 41 7.64 -11.46 -5.33
CA ARG A 41 7.59 -12.71 -6.11
C ARG A 41 7.60 -12.45 -7.61
N ASN A 42 6.96 -11.37 -8.06
CA ASN A 42 6.90 -10.99 -9.48
C ASN A 42 8.04 -10.03 -9.89
N GLN A 43 9.03 -9.82 -9.01
CA GLN A 43 10.20 -8.97 -9.25
C GLN A 43 9.83 -7.54 -9.69
N ILE A 44 8.70 -7.01 -9.21
CA ILE A 44 8.31 -5.62 -9.46
C ILE A 44 9.07 -4.76 -8.46
N PRO A 45 9.92 -3.80 -8.89
CA PRO A 45 10.62 -2.91 -7.97
C PRO A 45 9.63 -1.94 -7.30
N PHE A 46 9.75 -1.78 -5.98
CA PHE A 46 8.90 -0.87 -5.21
C PHE A 46 9.59 -0.33 -3.97
N ASN A 47 9.15 0.86 -3.55
CA ASN A 47 9.32 1.39 -2.20
C ASN A 47 7.96 1.41 -1.50
N TRP A 48 7.92 1.41 -0.16
CA TRP A 48 6.65 1.50 0.53
C TRP A 48 6.72 2.24 1.86
N HIS A 49 5.62 2.89 2.23
CA HIS A 49 5.47 3.56 3.51
C HIS A 49 4.02 3.52 4.01
N LEU A 50 3.81 3.82 5.28
CA LEU A 50 2.49 4.15 5.83
C LEU A 50 2.27 5.67 5.77
N ASN A 51 1.10 6.10 5.31
CA ASN A 51 0.73 7.52 5.38
C ASN A 51 0.17 7.89 6.77
N ARG A 52 -0.21 9.15 6.96
CA ARG A 52 -0.78 9.67 8.22
C ARG A 52 -2.10 9.00 8.67
N ASP A 53 -2.78 8.35 7.74
CA ASP A 53 -4.05 7.65 7.95
C ASP A 53 -3.84 6.13 8.11
N PHE A 54 -2.57 5.69 8.28
CA PHE A 54 -2.13 4.30 8.37
C PHE A 54 -2.32 3.47 7.09
N ASP A 55 -2.63 4.10 5.96
CA ASP A 55 -2.70 3.38 4.68
C ASP A 55 -1.30 3.01 4.18
N ALA A 56 -1.16 1.76 3.73
CA ALA A 56 0.04 1.32 3.04
C ALA A 56 0.09 1.89 1.61
N VAL A 57 1.16 2.60 1.31
CA VAL A 57 1.43 3.22 0.03
C VAL A 57 2.67 2.57 -0.59
N PHE A 58 2.51 1.94 -1.75
CA PHE A 58 3.55 1.30 -2.55
C PHE A 58 3.92 2.19 -3.73
N THR A 59 5.12 2.77 -3.71
CA THR A 59 5.66 3.52 -4.84
C THR A 59 6.24 2.56 -5.87
N VAL A 60 5.73 2.60 -7.10
CA VAL A 60 6.08 1.70 -8.20
C VAL A 60 6.23 2.48 -9.50
N SER A 61 7.08 2.02 -10.42
CA SER A 61 7.19 2.65 -11.75
C SER A 61 5.89 2.46 -12.54
N ARG A 62 5.44 3.54 -13.21
CA ARG A 62 4.21 3.53 -14.02
C ARG A 62 4.21 2.47 -15.13
N GLN A 63 5.39 2.03 -15.58
CA GLN A 63 5.54 0.95 -16.56
C GLN A 63 4.94 -0.39 -16.07
N HIS A 64 4.83 -0.59 -14.75
CA HIS A 64 4.27 -1.81 -14.16
C HIS A 64 2.75 -1.76 -13.98
N ALA A 65 2.06 -0.68 -14.39
CA ALA A 65 0.61 -0.56 -14.26
C ALA A 65 -0.16 -1.75 -14.88
N GLY A 66 0.26 -2.22 -16.06
CA GLY A 66 -0.31 -3.41 -16.69
C GLY A 66 -0.06 -4.70 -15.89
N SER A 67 1.14 -4.85 -15.32
CA SER A 67 1.48 -5.97 -14.45
C SER A 67 0.65 -5.98 -13.18
N LEU A 68 0.39 -4.83 -12.56
CA LEU A 68 -0.47 -4.71 -11.38
C LEU A 68 -1.90 -5.14 -11.69
N LYS A 69 -2.46 -4.68 -12.82
CA LYS A 69 -3.82 -5.06 -13.24
C LYS A 69 -3.98 -6.58 -13.34
N ARG A 70 -3.00 -7.27 -13.93
CA ARG A 70 -3.01 -8.74 -14.05
C ARG A 70 -2.78 -9.43 -12.71
N LEU A 71 -1.84 -8.92 -11.91
CA LEU A 71 -1.48 -9.50 -10.62
C LEU A 71 -2.61 -9.46 -9.60
N PHE A 72 -3.45 -8.43 -9.68
CA PHE A 72 -4.56 -8.18 -8.76
C PHE A 72 -5.93 -8.35 -9.42
N GLU A 73 -6.04 -9.12 -10.50
CA GLU A 73 -7.30 -9.36 -11.21
C GLU A 73 -8.49 -9.80 -10.31
N PRO A 74 -8.31 -10.62 -9.24
CA PRO A 74 -9.42 -10.94 -8.34
C PRO A 74 -9.84 -9.78 -7.42
N HIS A 75 -9.13 -8.65 -7.45
CA HIS A 75 -9.34 -7.48 -6.60
C HIS A 75 -9.75 -6.26 -7.43
N THR A 76 -10.40 -5.28 -6.78
CA THR A 76 -10.74 -4.03 -7.44
C THR A 76 -9.51 -3.11 -7.45
N LEU A 77 -8.92 -2.91 -8.63
CA LEU A 77 -7.84 -1.96 -8.85
C LEU A 77 -8.35 -0.74 -9.63
N ALA A 78 -8.52 0.39 -8.94
CA ALA A 78 -8.93 1.66 -9.52
C ALA A 78 -7.72 2.53 -9.85
N PHE A 79 -7.56 2.95 -11.11
CA PHE A 79 -6.46 3.82 -11.53
C PHE A 79 -6.83 5.29 -11.34
N GLU A 80 -5.89 6.06 -10.79
CA GLU A 80 -6.01 7.51 -10.56
C GLU A 80 -4.84 8.25 -11.21
N GLN A 81 -4.93 9.59 -11.34
CA GLN A 81 -3.92 10.38 -12.06
C GLN A 81 -2.49 10.19 -11.51
N GLY A 82 -2.33 10.03 -10.19
CA GLY A 82 -1.04 9.85 -9.53
C GLY A 82 -0.74 8.41 -9.08
N GLY A 83 -1.63 7.46 -9.32
CA GLY A 83 -1.53 6.16 -8.69
C GLY A 83 -2.62 5.16 -9.04
N ALA A 84 -2.81 4.20 -8.14
CA ALA A 84 -3.97 3.33 -8.14
C ALA A 84 -4.36 2.97 -6.71
N VAL A 85 -5.63 2.66 -6.48
CA VAL A 85 -6.13 2.11 -5.22
C VAL A 85 -6.52 0.67 -5.45
N LEU A 86 -5.99 -0.21 -4.62
CA LEU A 86 -6.31 -1.62 -4.61
C LEU A 86 -7.14 -1.91 -3.37
N SER A 87 -8.39 -2.30 -3.58
CA SER A 87 -9.31 -2.70 -2.52
C SER A 87 -9.35 -4.22 -2.40
N GLN A 88 -9.39 -4.72 -1.16
CA GLN A 88 -9.53 -6.14 -0.92
C GLN A 88 -10.90 -6.64 -1.38
N TYR A 89 -10.94 -7.72 -2.16
CA TYR A 89 -12.20 -8.30 -2.62
C TYR A 89 -13.05 -8.78 -1.44
N GLY A 90 -14.32 -8.37 -1.40
CA GLY A 90 -15.29 -8.80 -0.38
C GLY A 90 -15.10 -8.20 1.01
N GLN A 91 -14.25 -7.19 1.17
CA GLN A 91 -14.02 -6.49 2.44
C GLN A 91 -14.10 -4.97 2.23
N ASP A 92 -15.13 -4.33 2.78
CA ASP A 92 -15.26 -2.87 2.72
C ASP A 92 -14.24 -2.22 3.67
N GLY A 93 -13.55 -1.17 3.21
CA GLY A 93 -12.65 -0.36 4.04
C GLY A 93 -11.18 -0.81 4.13
N ILE A 94 -10.81 -1.99 3.62
CA ILE A 94 -9.39 -2.44 3.52
C ILE A 94 -8.84 -2.16 2.12
N GLN A 95 -7.87 -1.25 2.05
CA GLN A 95 -7.24 -0.84 0.80
C GLN A 95 -5.74 -0.58 0.97
N VAL A 96 -5.01 -0.70 -0.13
CA VAL A 96 -3.65 -0.16 -0.27
C VAL A 96 -3.60 0.79 -1.45
N ARG A 97 -2.62 1.70 -1.42
CA ARG A 97 -2.38 2.65 -2.51
C ARG A 97 -1.11 2.30 -3.25
N PHE A 98 -1.14 2.50 -4.56
CA PHE A 98 0.03 2.57 -5.41
C PHE A 98 0.27 4.02 -5.79
N ALA A 99 1.48 4.52 -5.59
CA ALA A 99 1.91 5.82 -6.08
C ALA A 99 2.84 5.60 -7.27
N TRP A 100 2.67 6.36 -8.34
CA TRP A 100 3.61 6.32 -9.45
C TRP A 100 4.93 6.98 -9.04
N ALA A 101 6.04 6.27 -9.20
CA ALA A 101 7.35 6.87 -9.12
C ALA A 101 7.45 7.93 -10.22
N GLU A 102 7.64 9.20 -9.84
CA GLU A 102 7.91 10.25 -10.82
C GLU A 102 9.21 9.92 -11.55
N ARG A 103 9.23 10.15 -12.88
CA ARG A 103 10.46 10.01 -13.67
C ARG A 103 11.50 10.99 -13.13
N GLY A 104 12.39 10.56 -12.25
CA GLY A 104 13.47 11.42 -11.76
C GLY A 104 14.18 11.06 -10.46
N LYS A 105 13.75 10.05 -9.68
CA LYS A 105 14.55 9.57 -8.54
C LYS A 105 14.67 8.06 -8.58
N ALA A 106 15.78 7.64 -9.17
CA ALA A 106 16.35 6.28 -9.09
C ALA A 106 16.80 5.98 -7.66
#